data_AF-A0A4Q0MQG1-F1
#
_entry.id   AF-A0A4Q0MQG1-F1
#
_cell.length_a   1.000
_cell.length_b   1.000
_cell.length_c   1.000
_cell.angle_alpha   90.00
_cell.angle_beta   90.00
_cell.angle_gamma   90.00
#
_symmetry.space_group_name_H-M   'P 1'
#
loop_
_entity.id
_entity.type
_entity.pdbx_description
1 polymer ?
#
loop_
_entity_poly.entity_id
_entity_poly.type
_entity_poly.pdbx_seq_one_letter_code
_entity_poly.pdbx_strand_id
1 'polypeptide(L)'
;MAGANRAQKLDSFNFRVEPELKAAFTAATEAADRPAAQVLREFMRGYVERQERAAFLAEARRASLIVAAAEADPDSDGAQLQRELDANFDDLMRDEPDY
;
A
#
# COMPACT_ATOMS: atom_id res chain seq x y z
N MET A 1 -22.74 -18.19 33.13
CA MET A 1 -22.14 -17.53 31.95
C MET A 1 -21.41 -16.28 32.43
N ALA A 2 -20.15 -16.40 32.85
CA ALA A 2 -19.32 -15.24 33.20
C ALA A 2 -18.39 -14.96 32.02
N GLY A 3 -18.71 -13.92 31.24
CA GLY A 3 -17.86 -13.47 30.14
C GLY A 3 -16.55 -12.94 30.70
N ALA A 4 -15.46 -13.64 30.39
CA ALA A 4 -14.11 -13.19 30.70
C ALA A 4 -13.83 -11.93 29.89
N ASN A 5 -13.99 -10.76 30.53
CA ASN A 5 -13.46 -9.51 30.04
C ASN A 5 -11.93 -9.61 30.11
N ARG A 6 -11.29 -10.10 29.04
CA ARG A 6 -9.84 -10.03 28.88
C ARG A 6 -9.50 -8.55 28.86
N ALA A 7 -9.10 -8.02 30.03
CA ALA A 7 -8.37 -6.78 30.12
C ALA A 7 -7.23 -6.86 29.09
N GLN A 8 -7.38 -6.14 27.98
CA GLN A 8 -6.34 -6.06 26.97
C GLN A 8 -5.11 -5.54 27.68
N LYS A 9 -3.99 -6.28 27.59
CA LYS A 9 -2.70 -5.83 28.14
C LYS A 9 -2.36 -4.50 27.48
N LEU A 10 -2.52 -3.41 28.21
CA LEU A 10 -2.02 -2.10 27.84
C LEU A 10 -0.52 -2.10 28.09
N ASP A 11 0.27 -1.80 27.06
CA ASP A 11 1.71 -1.63 27.16
C ASP A 11 2.06 -0.14 27.28
N SER A 12 3.13 0.18 28.02
CA SER A 12 3.55 1.55 28.29
C SER A 12 4.73 1.94 27.41
N PHE A 13 4.55 2.98 26.58
CA PHE A 13 5.59 3.51 25.72
C PHE A 13 6.13 4.83 26.27
N ASN A 14 7.40 4.87 26.66
CA ASN A 14 8.06 6.07 27.17
C ASN A 14 8.99 6.67 26.12
N PHE A 15 8.85 7.96 25.86
CA PHE A 15 9.69 8.71 24.92
C PHE A 15 10.20 10.00 25.56
N ARG A 16 11.36 10.47 25.08
CA ARG A 16 11.83 11.83 25.37
C ARG A 16 11.51 12.70 24.16
N VAL A 17 10.94 13.87 24.43
CA VAL A 17 10.63 14.90 23.44
C VAL A 17 11.18 16.23 23.90
N GLU A 18 11.39 17.12 22.95
CA GLU A 18 11.76 18.50 23.23
C GLU A 18 10.70 19.17 24.12
N PRO A 19 11.10 19.97 25.14
CA PRO A 19 10.16 20.62 26.05
C PRO A 19 9.14 21.51 25.33
N GLU A 20 9.59 22.24 24.30
CA GLU A 20 8.75 23.12 23.50
C GLU A 20 7.68 22.34 22.73
N LEU A 21 8.07 21.22 22.12
CA LEU A 21 7.15 20.34 21.41
C LEU A 21 6.11 19.74 22.36
N LYS A 22 6.52 19.33 23.57
CA LYS A 22 5.59 18.85 24.61
C LYS A 22 4.57 19.93 24.98
N ALA A 23 5.03 21.17 25.20
CA ALA A 23 4.14 22.28 25.56
C ALA A 23 3.13 22.58 24.44
N ALA A 24 3.59 22.68 23.20
CA ALA A 24 2.74 22.91 22.04
C ALA A 24 1.71 21.79 21.84
N PHE A 25 2.13 20.53 21.96
CA PHE A 25 1.22 19.38 21.83
C PHE A 25 0.15 19.37 22.91
N THR A 26 0.53 19.57 24.18
CA THR A 26 -0.43 19.64 25.30
C THR A 26 -1.44 20.75 25.08
N ALA A 27 -0.99 21.97 24.76
CA ALA A 27 -1.87 23.11 24.51
C ALA A 27 -2.85 22.85 23.36
N ALA A 28 -2.38 22.22 22.26
CA ALA A 28 -3.25 21.86 21.14
C ALA A 28 -4.30 20.80 21.53
N THR A 29 -3.92 19.80 22.34
CA THR A 29 -4.85 18.75 22.79
C THR A 29 -5.88 19.29 23.78
N GLU A 30 -5.49 20.22 24.66
CA GLU A 30 -6.38 20.91 25.59
C GLU A 30 -7.37 21.80 24.82
N ALA A 31 -6.91 22.59 23.85
CA ALA A 31 -7.77 23.42 23.01
C ALA A 31 -8.77 22.59 22.18
N ALA A 32 -8.41 21.35 21.84
CA ALA A 32 -9.29 20.41 21.15
C ALA A 32 -10.21 19.61 22.09
N ASP A 33 -10.08 19.77 23.42
CA ASP A 33 -10.74 18.95 24.45
C ASP A 33 -10.57 17.44 24.23
N ARG A 34 -9.33 17.04 23.89
CA ARG A 34 -8.99 15.65 23.58
C ARG A 34 -7.83 15.17 24.44
N PRO A 35 -7.88 13.97 25.02
CA PRO A 35 -6.75 13.42 25.76
C PRO A 35 -5.52 13.25 24.87
N ALA A 36 -4.37 13.77 25.29
CA ALA A 36 -3.09 13.64 24.59
C ALA A 36 -2.76 12.19 24.18
N ALA A 37 -3.01 11.23 25.07
CA ALA A 37 -2.80 9.82 24.80
C ALA A 37 -3.75 9.26 23.72
N GLN A 38 -4.96 9.80 23.58
CA GLN A 38 -5.87 9.41 22.50
C GLN A 38 -5.36 9.92 21.16
N VAL A 39 -4.98 11.19 21.09
CA VAL A 39 -4.41 11.80 19.88
C VAL A 39 -3.15 11.05 19.45
N LEU A 40 -2.28 10.70 20.40
CA LEU A 40 -1.06 9.95 20.10
C LEU A 40 -1.36 8.54 19.55
N ARG A 41 -2.34 7.82 20.13
CA ARG A 41 -2.76 6.50 19.62
C ARG A 41 -3.31 6.58 18.20
N GLU A 42 -4.11 7.59 17.90
CA GLU A 42 -4.65 7.81 16.55
C GLU A 42 -3.54 8.17 15.56
N PHE A 43 -2.61 9.04 15.96
CA PHE A 43 -1.44 9.38 15.17
C PHE A 43 -0.59 8.14 14.85
N MET A 44 -0.32 7.30 15.84
CA MET A 44 0.43 6.04 15.68
C MET A 44 -0.29 5.08 14.71
N ARG A 45 -1.60 4.87 14.87
CA ARG A 45 -2.38 4.02 13.94
C ARG A 45 -2.30 4.54 12.51
N GLY A 46 -2.55 5.83 12.31
CA GLY A 46 -2.47 6.43 10.98
C GLY A 46 -1.06 6.38 10.39
N TYR A 47 -0.01 6.48 11.22
CA TYR A 47 1.37 6.31 10.76
C TYR A 47 1.64 4.88 10.27
N VAL A 48 1.24 3.86 11.03
CA VAL A 48 1.41 2.45 10.66
C VAL A 48 0.63 2.13 9.38
N GLU A 49 -0.65 2.52 9.31
CA GLU A 49 -1.49 2.29 8.12
C GLU A 49 -0.88 2.90 6.85
N ARG A 50 -0.32 4.12 6.95
CA ARG A 50 0.37 4.75 5.81
C ARG A 50 1.62 3.98 5.40
N GLN A 51 2.39 3.47 6.36
CA GLN A 51 3.60 2.71 6.05
C GLN A 51 3.27 1.33 5.47
N GLU A 52 2.27 0.64 6.00
CA GLU A 52 1.79 -0.64 5.44
C GLU A 52 1.25 -0.45 4.02
N ARG A 53 0.48 0.61 3.78
CA ARG A 53 0.01 0.94 2.44
C ARG A 53 1.17 1.27 1.49
N ALA A 54 2.16 2.03 1.94
CA ALA A 54 3.34 2.33 1.15
C ALA A 54 4.15 1.07 0.81
N ALA A 55 4.30 0.16 1.78
CA ALA A 55 4.94 -1.14 1.59
C ALA A 55 4.16 -2.03 0.62
N PHE A 56 2.83 -2.11 0.75
CA PHE A 56 1.97 -2.85 -0.17
C PHE A 56 2.05 -2.29 -1.61
N LEU A 57 2.00 -0.97 -1.78
CA LEU A 57 2.17 -0.34 -3.09
C LEU A 57 3.57 -0.58 -3.68
N ALA A 58 4.61 -0.62 -2.84
CA ALA A 58 5.95 -0.97 -3.29
C ALA A 58 6.04 -2.44 -3.72
N GLU A 59 5.38 -3.35 -3.01
CA GLU A 59 5.33 -4.77 -3.34
C GLU A 59 4.54 -5.03 -4.63
N ALA A 60 3.37 -4.40 -4.78
CA ALA A 60 2.58 -4.47 -6.00
C ALA A 60 3.34 -3.96 -7.23
N ARG A 61 4.14 -2.89 -7.07
CA ARG A 61 5.05 -2.42 -8.13
C ARG A 61 6.14 -3.45 -8.46
N ARG A 62 6.72 -4.12 -7.47
CA ARG A 62 7.71 -5.19 -7.71
C ARG A 62 7.08 -6.36 -8.46
N ALA A 63 5.92 -6.82 -8.03
CA ALA A 63 5.19 -7.89 -8.69
C ALA A 63 4.85 -7.53 -10.14
N SER A 64 4.37 -6.31 -10.38
CA SER A 64 4.07 -5.81 -11.73
C SER A 64 5.32 -5.73 -12.61
N LEU A 65 6.47 -5.31 -12.07
CA LEU A 65 7.73 -5.27 -12.81
C LEU A 65 8.26 -6.68 -13.14
N ILE A 66 8.04 -7.67 -12.28
CA ILE A 66 8.42 -9.06 -12.56
C ILE A 66 7.55 -9.63 -13.68
N VAL A 67 6.24 -9.37 -13.67
CA VAL A 67 5.34 -9.80 -14.75
C VAL A 67 5.69 -9.11 -16.06
N ALA A 68 5.88 -7.79 -16.05
CA ALA A 68 6.27 -7.05 -17.26
C ALA A 68 7.65 -7.49 -17.79
N ALA A 69 8.60 -7.83 -16.91
CA ALA A 69 9.90 -8.35 -17.33
C ALA A 69 9.79 -9.78 -17.90
N ALA A 70 8.91 -10.61 -17.35
CA ALA A 70 8.64 -11.95 -17.88
C ALA A 70 7.94 -11.90 -19.23
N GLU A 71 7.04 -10.94 -19.46
CA GLU A 71 6.39 -10.70 -20.76
C GLU A 71 7.33 -10.07 -21.80
N ALA A 72 8.34 -9.31 -21.36
CA ALA A 72 9.35 -8.72 -22.24
C ALA A 72 10.44 -9.72 -22.69
N ASP A 73 10.45 -10.94 -22.13
CA ASP A 73 11.33 -12.01 -22.61
C ASP A 73 10.86 -12.46 -24.01
N PRO A 74 11.70 -12.35 -25.06
CA PRO A 74 11.35 -12.74 -26.44
C PRO A 74 10.96 -14.20 -26.61
N ASP A 75 11.38 -15.06 -25.68
CA ASP A 75 11.07 -16.49 -25.66
C ASP A 75 9.91 -16.84 -24.73
N SER A 76 9.32 -15.85 -24.03
CA SER A 76 8.15 -16.08 -23.18
C SER A 76 6.92 -16.54 -23.96
N ASP A 77 6.07 -17.34 -23.30
CA ASP A 77 4.77 -17.76 -23.83
C ASP A 77 3.90 -16.55 -24.24
N GLY A 78 4.01 -15.43 -23.52
CA GLY A 78 3.31 -14.18 -23.84
C GLY A 78 3.81 -13.53 -25.14
N ALA A 79 5.14 -13.46 -25.34
CA ALA A 79 5.73 -12.93 -26.58
C ALA A 79 5.44 -13.81 -27.79
N GLN A 80 5.37 -15.14 -27.59
CA GLN A 80 4.97 -16.08 -28.63
C GLN A 80 3.51 -15.86 -29.06
N LEU A 81 2.59 -15.76 -28.09
CA LEU A 81 1.18 -15.51 -28.36
C LEU A 81 0.94 -14.16 -29.03
N GLN A 82 1.67 -13.11 -28.63
CA GLN A 82 1.57 -11.80 -29.29
C GLN A 82 2.00 -11.87 -30.76
N ARG A 83 3.10 -12.57 -31.07
CA ARG A 83 3.54 -12.78 -32.46
C ARG A 83 2.52 -13.56 -33.28
N GLU A 84 1.89 -14.57 -32.69
CA GLU A 84 0.82 -15.33 -33.36
C GLU A 84 -0.41 -14.46 -33.64
N LEU A 85 -0.81 -13.60 -32.70
CA LEU A 85 -1.92 -12.67 -32.89
C LEU A 85 -1.62 -11.66 -34.00
N ASP A 86 -0.42 -11.06 -34.00
CA ASP A 86 0.00 -10.09 -35.01
C ASP A 86 0.06 -10.74 -36.40
N ALA A 87 0.61 -11.96 -36.50
CA ALA A 87 0.63 -12.72 -37.75
C ALA A 87 -0.79 -13.06 -38.25
N ASN A 88 -1.67 -13.51 -37.36
CA ASN A 88 -3.06 -13.79 -37.69
C ASN A 88 -3.82 -12.53 -38.13
N PHE A 89 -3.52 -11.37 -37.52
CA PHE A 89 -4.11 -10.09 -37.90
C PHE A 89 -3.65 -9.62 -39.27
N ASP A 90 -2.34 -9.74 -39.56
CA ASP A 90 -1.78 -9.40 -40.86
C ASP A 90 -2.37 -10.28 -41.97
N ASP A 91 -2.57 -11.57 -41.70
CA ASP A 91 -3.25 -12.48 -42.64
C ASP A 91 -4.72 -12.08 -42.86
N LEU A 92 -5.43 -11.66 -41.81
CA LEU A 92 -6.79 -11.13 -41.90
C LEU A 92 -6.88 -9.83 -42.72
N MET A 93 -5.88 -8.95 -42.60
CA MET A 93 -5.82 -7.68 -43.34
C MET A 93 -5.31 -7.86 -44.77
N ARG A 94 -4.61 -8.96 -45.06
CA ARG A 94 -4.13 -9.31 -46.40
C ARG A 94 -5.24 -9.84 -47.31
N ASP A 95 -6.28 -10.42 -46.72
CA ASP A 95 -7.47 -10.95 -47.41
C ASP A 95 -8.60 -9.92 -47.59
N GLU A 96 -8.40 -8.65 -47.23
CA GLU A 96 -9.31 -7.56 -47.61
C GLU A 96 -9.32 -7.40 -49.14
N PRO A 97 -10.42 -7.72 -49.84
CA PRO A 97 -10.49 -7.52 -51.28
C PRO A 97 -10.54 -6.02 -51.57
N ASP A 98 -9.65 -5.54 -52.44
CA ASP A 98 -9.78 -4.21 -53.04
C ASP A 98 -11.15 -4.14 -53.77
N TYR A 99 -12.12 -3.47 -53.15
CA TYR A 99 -13.45 -3.19 -53.72
C TYR A 99 -13.41 -2.06 -54.75
#